data_AF-A0A0R2FMT6-F1
#
_entry.id   AF-A0A0R2FMT6-F1
#
_cell.length_a   1.000
_cell.length_b   1.000
_cell.length_c   1.000
_cell.angle_alpha   90.00
_cell.angle_beta   90.00
_cell.angle_gamma   90.00
#
_symmetry.space_group_name_H-M   'P 1'
#
loop_
_entity.id
_entity.type
_entity.pdbx_description
1 polymer ?
#
loop_
_entity_poly.entity_id
_entity_poly.type
_entity_poly.pdbx_seq_one_letter_code
_entity_poly.pdbx_strand_id
1 'polypeptide(L)' 'MTKRFLTSHGIPFTEHNINDEPQYIDYLKQNGFLAVPVLESNGMKPFSGFRPDELKKLAV' A
#
# COMPACT_ATOMS: atom_id res chain seq x y z
N MET A 1 6.04 -3.20 9.44
CA MET A 1 6.50 -4.41 8.72
C MET A 1 6.61 -4.15 7.21
N THR A 2 5.55 -3.68 6.55
CA THR A 2 5.53 -3.34 5.10
C THR A 2 6.61 -2.36 4.66
N LYS A 3 6.72 -1.20 5.32
CA LYS A 3 7.74 -0.19 4.97
C LYS A 3 9.16 -0.74 5.06
N ARG A 4 9.47 -1.45 6.16
CA ARG A 4 10.78 -2.10 6.35
C ARG A 4 11.09 -3.07 5.22
N PHE A 5 10.11 -3.84 4.76
CA PHE A 5 10.31 -4.76 3.64
C PHE A 5 10.66 -4.01 2.35
N LEU A 6 9.88 -2.98 2.00
CA LEU A 6 10.10 -2.16 0.80
C LEU A 6 11.46 -1.43 0.85
N THR A 7 11.79 -0.80 1.98
CA THR A 7 13.08 -0.13 2.19
C THR A 7 14.26 -1.11 2.12
N SER A 8 14.15 -2.30 2.71
CA SER A 8 15.21 -3.31 2.64
C SER A 8 15.42 -3.88 1.24
N HIS A 9 14.39 -3.88 0.40
CA HIS A 9 14.49 -4.33 -1.00
C HIS A 9 14.80 -3.17 -1.97
N GLY A 10 14.98 -1.94 -1.48
CA GLY A 10 15.24 -0.77 -2.33
C GLY A 10 14.07 -0.40 -3.26
N ILE A 11 12.86 -0.86 -2.94
CA ILE A 11 11.67 -0.57 -3.76
C ILE A 11 11.23 0.87 -3.45
N PRO A 12 11.19 1.77 -4.44
CA PRO A 12 10.64 3.10 -4.23
C PRO A 12 9.15 2.99 -3.91
N PHE A 13 8.73 3.54 -2.78
CA PHE A 13 7.33 3.61 -2.39
C PHE A 13 7.00 5.00 -1.85
N THR A 14 5.79 5.45 -2.12
CA THR A 14 5.23 6.66 -1.52
C THR A 14 4.28 6.24 -0.42
N GLU A 15 4.46 6.81 0.75
CA GLU A 15 3.50 6.64 1.83
C GLU A 15 2.52 7.81 1.84
N HIS A 16 1.23 7.47 1.82
CA HIS A 16 0.15 8.41 2.08
C HIS A 16 -0.51 8.04 3.41
N ASN A 17 -0.39 8.90 4.41
CA ASN A 17 -1.01 8.70 5.71
C ASN A 17 -2.39 9.37 5.71
N ILE A 18 -3.45 8.57 5.81
CA ILE A 18 -4.83 9.08 5.85
C ILE A 18 -5.13 9.99 7.05
N ASN A 19 -4.30 9.98 8.10
CA ASN A 19 -4.45 10.92 9.21
C ASN A 19 -3.97 12.33 8.85
N ASP A 20 -2.95 12.42 8.01
CA ASP A 20 -2.40 13.71 7.53
C ASP A 20 -3.12 14.15 6.23
N GLU A 21 -3.52 13.20 5.41
CA GLU A 21 -4.15 13.41 4.10
C GLU A 21 -5.55 12.75 4.05
N PRO A 22 -6.57 13.35 4.68
CA PRO A 22 -7.91 12.78 4.76
C PRO A 22 -8.59 12.61 3.39
N GLN A 23 -8.10 13.28 2.34
CA GLN A 23 -8.54 13.10 0.95
C GLN A 23 -8.44 11.64 0.46
N TYR A 24 -7.49 10.87 0.99
CA TYR A 24 -7.36 9.45 0.66
C TYR A 24 -8.41 8.58 1.38
N ILE A 25 -9.09 9.07 2.40
CA ILE A 25 -10.19 8.33 3.06
C ILE A 25 -11.34 8.13 2.08
N ASP A 26 -11.71 9.18 1.33
CA ASP A 26 -12.75 9.07 0.30
C ASP A 26 -12.30 8.17 -0.85
N TYR A 27 -11.02 8.23 -1.25
CA TYR A 27 -10.44 7.29 -2.21
C TYR A 27 -10.59 5.83 -1.75
N LEU A 28 -10.22 5.53 -0.50
CA LEU A 28 -10.32 4.19 0.07
C LEU A 28 -11.76 3.69 0.10
N LYS A 29 -12.70 4.56 0.52
CA LYS A 29 -14.13 4.24 0.55
C LYS A 29 -14.68 3.97 -0.85
N GLN A 30 -14.34 4.79 -1.84
CA GLN A 30 -14.78 4.60 -3.22
C GLN A 30 -14.25 3.29 -3.83
N ASN A 31 -13.02 2.90 -3.46
CA ASN A 31 -12.43 1.63 -3.88
C ASN A 31 -12.94 0.42 -3.06
N GLY A 32 -13.79 0.63 -2.05
CA GLY A 32 -14.34 -0.43 -1.22
C GLY A 32 -13.35 -0.99 -0.19
N PHE A 33 -12.26 -0.29 0.09
CA PHE A 33 -11.30 -0.69 1.11
C PHE A 33 -11.82 -0.35 2.51
N LEU A 34 -12.00 -1.39 3.31
CA LEU A 34 -12.49 -1.29 4.70
C LEU A 34 -11.36 -1.35 5.74
N ALA A 35 -10.12 -1.63 5.30
CA ALA A 35 -8.98 -1.83 6.19
C ALA A 35 -7.71 -1.17 5.63
N VAL A 36 -6.95 -0.56 6.53
CA VAL A 36 -5.59 -0.06 6.29
C VAL A 36 -4.56 -1.03 6.89
N PRO A 37 -3.33 -1.09 6.37
CA PRO A 37 -2.76 -0.32 5.25
C PRO A 37 -3.23 -0.82 3.89
N VAL A 38 -3.44 0.08 2.93
CA VAL A 38 -3.70 -0.27 1.52
C VAL A 38 -2.42 -0.06 0.73
N LEU A 39 -2.12 -1.02 -0.14
CA LEU A 39 -0.99 -0.95 -1.04
C LEU A 39 -1.48 -0.88 -2.47
N GLU A 40 -0.89 0.06 -3.20
CA GLU A 40 -1.11 0.27 -4.62
C GLU A 40 0.23 0.27 -5.31
N SER A 41 0.28 -0.39 -6.46
CA SER A 41 1.49 -0.46 -7.27
C SER A 41 1.12 -0.44 -8.74
N ASN A 42 1.96 0.22 -9.54
CA ASN A 42 1.78 0.25 -10.98
C ASN A 42 1.93 -1.16 -11.55
N GLY A 43 0.80 -1.75 -11.95
CA GLY A 43 0.73 -3.10 -12.53
C GLY A 43 0.18 -4.16 -11.60
N MET A 44 -0.18 -3.84 -10.36
CA MET A 44 -0.82 -4.78 -9.42
C MET A 44 -2.17 -4.26 -8.95
N LYS A 45 -3.11 -5.16 -8.66
CA LYS A 45 -4.40 -4.74 -8.10
C LYS A 45 -4.17 -4.15 -6.71
N PRO A 46 -4.78 -3.00 -6.39
CA PRO A 46 -4.79 -2.45 -5.04
C PRO A 46 -5.28 -3.50 -4.04
N PHE A 47 -4.55 -3.68 -2.94
CA PHE A 47 -4.94 -4.63 -1.90
C PHE A 47 -4.82 -4.02 -0.51
N SER A 48 -5.77 -4.37 0.35
CA SER A 48 -5.76 -4.00 1.76
C SER A 48 -5.07 -5.07 2.62
N GLY A 49 -4.29 -4.60 3.59
CA GLY A 49 -3.62 -5.40 4.60
C GLY A 49 -2.15 -5.67 4.29
N PHE A 50 -1.46 -6.26 5.26
CA PHE A 50 -0.08 -6.69 5.09
C PHE A 50 -0.03 -8.04 4.38
N ARG A 51 0.47 -8.06 3.14
CA ARG A 51 0.66 -9.28 2.33
C ARG A 51 2.13 -9.39 1.88
N PRO A 52 2.96 -10.17 2.60
CA PRO A 52 4.37 -10.34 2.24
C PRO A 52 4.55 -11.02 0.88
N ASP A 53 3.62 -11.88 0.46
CA ASP A 53 3.70 -12.58 -0.83
C ASP A 53 3.53 -11.62 -2.02
N GLU A 54 2.61 -10.65 -1.93
CA GLU A 54 2.42 -9.62 -2.97
C GLU A 54 3.60 -8.63 -2.97
N LEU A 55 4.11 -8.26 -1.79
CA LEU A 55 5.31 -7.42 -1.68
C LEU A 55 6.54 -8.06 -2.32
N LYS A 56 6.71 -9.38 -2.20
CA LYS A 56 7.79 -10.11 -2.88
C LYS A 56 7.68 -10.03 -4.40
N LYS A 57 6.46 -10.00 -4.96
CA LYS A 57 6.28 -9.83 -6.41
C LYS A 57 6.70 -8.45 -6.91
N LEU A 58 6.67 -7.43 -6.05
CA LEU A 58 7.18 -6.09 -6.35
C LEU A 58 8.70 -5.98 -6.27
N ALA A 59 9.36 -6.99 -5.68
CA ALA A 59 10.81 -7.04 -5.51
C ALA A 59 11.53 -7.81 -6.64
N VAL A 60 10.82 -8.19 -7.71
CA VAL A 60 11.35 -8.97 -8.86
C VAL A 60 11.69 -8.06 -10.01
#